data_AF-A0A1J8PVT2-F1
#
_entry.id   AF-A0A1J8PVT2-F1
#
_cell.length_a   1.000
_cell.length_b   1.000
_cell.length_c   1.000
_cell.angle_alpha   90.00
_cell.angle_beta   90.00
_cell.angle_gamma   90.00
#
_symmetry.space_group_name_H-M   'P 1'
#
loop_
_entity.id
_entity.type
_entity.pdbx_description
1 polymer ?
#
loop_
_entity_poly.entity_id
_entity_poly.type
_entity_poly.pdbx_seq_one_letter_code
_entity_poly.pdbx_strand_id
1 'polypeptide(L)'
;MMTFKQTPSPNFSKRTAKIDMVVIHNISLPPNKFGGSYIEDFFQNQLDPTAHPYFATIEHLKVSSHLLIKRNGTVVQFVQFADKAW
;
A
#
# COMPACT_ATOMS: atom_id res chain seq x y z
N MET A 1 11.74 11.18 14.99
CA MET A 1 12.60 11.05 13.78
C MET A 1 11.74 10.41 12.70
N MET A 2 11.65 10.98 11.50
CA MET A 2 10.93 10.33 10.40
C MET A 2 11.69 9.09 9.97
N THR A 3 10.99 7.96 9.87
CA THR A 3 11.54 6.68 9.41
C THR A 3 11.07 6.39 7.99
N PHE A 4 11.98 5.86 7.19
CA PHE A 4 11.70 5.45 5.81
C PHE A 4 11.95 3.95 5.67
N LYS A 5 11.03 3.25 5.01
CA LYS A 5 11.10 1.82 4.74
C LYS A 5 10.77 1.55 3.27
N GLN A 6 11.52 0.67 2.62
CA GLN A 6 11.12 0.10 1.34
C GLN A 6 10.52 -1.29 1.55
N THR A 7 9.40 -1.54 0.88
CA THR A 7 8.64 -2.79 0.98
C THR A 7 8.09 -3.09 -0.41
N PRO A 8 8.93 -3.60 -1.34
CA PRO A 8 8.56 -3.68 -2.74
C PRO A 8 7.28 -4.49 -2.96
N SER A 9 6.32 -3.90 -3.69
CA SER A 9 5.11 -4.59 -4.13
C SER A 9 5.33 -5.21 -5.51
N PRO A 10 4.80 -6.42 -5.79
CA PRO A 10 4.77 -6.97 -7.13
C PRO A 10 3.69 -6.33 -8.02
N ASN A 11 2.77 -5.55 -7.45
CA ASN A 11 1.60 -5.02 -8.13
C ASN A 11 1.92 -3.68 -8.78
N PHE A 12 2.63 -3.71 -9.91
CA PHE A 12 2.92 -2.52 -10.70
C PHE A 12 3.11 -2.86 -12.18
N SER A 13 3.16 -1.83 -13.00
CA SER A 13 3.44 -1.95 -14.44
C SER A 13 4.35 -0.82 -14.90
N LYS A 14 5.05 -1.02 -16.01
CA LYS A 14 5.85 0.06 -16.61
C LYS A 14 4.95 1.23 -17.00
N ARG A 15 5.40 2.44 -16.70
CA ARG A 15 4.76 3.68 -17.14
C ARG A 15 5.42 4.17 -18.44
N THR A 16 4.61 4.61 -19.39
CA THR A 16 5.08 5.22 -20.65
C THR A 16 4.79 6.71 -20.74
N ALA A 17 3.90 7.23 -19.89
CA ALA A 17 3.51 8.64 -19.85
C ALA A 17 4.28 9.42 -18.78
N LYS A 18 4.42 10.74 -18.96
CA LYS A 18 4.98 11.65 -17.95
C LYS A 18 4.08 11.69 -16.70
N ILE A 19 4.69 11.90 -15.54
CA ILE A 19 3.97 12.13 -14.28
C ILE A 19 3.68 13.63 -14.17
N ASP A 20 2.41 13.99 -13.97
CA ASP A 20 1.92 15.36 -13.84
C ASP A 20 0.89 15.54 -12.72
N MET A 21 0.54 14.47 -12.01
CA MET A 21 -0.51 14.45 -10.99
C MET A 21 -0.08 13.63 -9.76
N VAL A 22 -0.55 14.08 -8.60
CA VAL A 22 -0.55 13.31 -7.35
C VAL A 22 -2.00 13.03 -6.96
N VAL A 23 -2.32 11.76 -6.72
CA VAL A 23 -3.63 11.34 -6.17
C VAL A 23 -3.44 10.98 -4.70
N ILE A 24 -4.25 11.58 -3.82
CA ILE A 24 -4.19 11.34 -2.37
C ILE A 24 -5.31 10.38 -1.96
N HIS A 25 -4.93 9.23 -1.43
CA HIS A 25 -5.83 8.24 -0.87
C HIS A 25 -5.71 8.19 0.65
N ASN A 26 -6.76 7.72 1.32
CA ASN A 26 -6.68 7.24 2.70
C ASN A 26 -7.03 5.75 2.75
N ILE A 27 -6.48 5.06 3.74
CA ILE A 27 -6.73 3.63 3.96
C ILE A 27 -6.52 3.31 5.45
N SER A 28 -7.32 2.38 5.97
CA SER A 28 -7.16 1.78 7.29
C SER A 28 -7.55 0.30 7.19
N LEU A 29 -6.73 -0.58 7.72
CA LEU A 29 -6.95 -2.02 7.70
C LEU A 29 -6.64 -2.62 9.08
N PRO A 30 -7.63 -3.24 9.76
CA PRO A 30 -9.07 -3.25 9.43
C PRO A 30 -9.68 -1.83 9.33
N PRO A 31 -10.90 -1.67 8.77
CA PRO A 31 -11.53 -0.36 8.64
C PRO A 31 -11.57 0.41 9.96
N ASN A 32 -11.14 1.68 9.92
CA ASN A 32 -11.02 2.58 11.06
C ASN A 32 -10.04 2.12 12.17
N LYS A 33 -9.17 1.15 11.87
CA LYS A 33 -8.08 0.73 12.75
C LYS A 33 -6.75 1.12 12.12
N PHE A 34 -5.84 1.65 12.94
CA PHE A 34 -4.56 2.19 12.51
C PHE A 34 -3.41 1.45 13.17
N GLY A 35 -2.28 1.37 12.46
CA GLY A 35 -1.10 0.65 12.92
C GLY A 35 -1.01 -0.76 12.33
N GLY A 36 -0.02 -1.53 12.78
CA GLY A 36 0.27 -2.87 12.26
C GLY A 36 0.91 -2.88 10.86
N SER A 37 0.91 -4.08 10.27
CA SER A 37 1.48 -4.39 8.95
C SER A 37 0.43 -4.60 7.86
N TYR A 38 -0.87 -4.69 8.19
CA TYR A 38 -1.87 -5.18 7.24
C TYR A 38 -1.95 -4.41 5.91
N ILE A 39 -1.69 -3.10 5.90
CA ILE A 39 -1.63 -2.33 4.65
C ILE A 39 -0.41 -2.73 3.81
N GLU A 40 0.73 -2.98 4.46
CA GLU A 40 1.93 -3.48 3.79
C GLU A 40 1.67 -4.89 3.23
N ASP A 41 1.12 -5.78 4.05
CA ASP A 41 0.80 -7.16 3.66
C ASP A 41 -0.20 -7.17 2.50
N PHE A 42 -1.23 -6.33 2.53
CA PHE A 42 -2.21 -6.17 1.47
C PHE A 42 -1.57 -5.73 0.15
N PHE A 43 -0.74 -4.68 0.17
CA PHE A 43 -0.06 -4.22 -1.04
C PHE A 43 1.00 -5.20 -1.54
N GLN A 44 1.41 -6.20 -0.75
CA GLN A 44 2.33 -7.26 -1.16
C GLN A 44 1.65 -8.58 -1.53
N ASN A 45 0.31 -8.65 -1.55
CA ASN A 45 -0.47 -9.88 -1.73
C ASN A 45 -0.18 -10.94 -0.66
N GLN A 46 0.09 -10.51 0.58
CA GLN A 46 0.41 -11.35 1.74
C GLN A 46 -0.59 -11.17 2.89
N LEU A 47 -1.71 -10.49 2.64
CA LEU A 47 -2.74 -10.29 3.65
C LEU A 47 -3.36 -11.63 4.06
N ASP A 48 -3.26 -11.99 5.35
CA ASP A 48 -3.96 -13.15 5.89
C ASP A 48 -5.48 -12.89 5.92
N PRO A 49 -6.29 -13.60 5.12
CA PRO A 49 -7.73 -13.35 5.06
C PRO A 49 -8.46 -13.79 6.33
N THR A 50 -7.84 -14.62 7.17
CA THR A 50 -8.45 -15.15 8.40
C THR A 50 -8.29 -14.23 9.61
N ALA A 51 -7.34 -13.29 9.55
CA ALA A 51 -7.03 -12.38 10.65
C ALA A 51 -8.15 -11.36 10.96
N HIS A 52 -9.03 -11.08 9.99
CA HIS A 52 -10.20 -10.22 10.20
C HIS A 52 -11.28 -10.49 9.14
N PRO A 53 -12.60 -10.51 9.47
CA PRO A 53 -13.66 -10.80 8.50
C PRO A 53 -13.65 -9.95 7.23
N TYR A 54 -13.25 -8.67 7.36
CA TYR A 54 -13.10 -7.76 6.21
C TYR A 54 -12.01 -8.20 5.23
N PHE A 55 -10.93 -8.85 5.69
CA PHE A 55 -9.78 -9.18 4.84
C PHE A 55 -10.13 -10.23 3.79
N ALA A 56 -10.97 -11.21 4.14
CA ALA A 56 -11.52 -12.17 3.17
C ALA A 56 -12.29 -11.50 2.02
N THR A 57 -12.82 -10.28 2.21
CA THR A 57 -13.54 -9.54 1.16
C THR A 57 -12.64 -8.82 0.17
N ILE A 58 -11.34 -8.66 0.49
CA ILE A 58 -10.40 -7.87 -0.31
C ILE A 58 -9.12 -8.63 -0.70
N GLU A 59 -8.84 -9.81 -0.13
CA GLU A 59 -7.57 -10.55 -0.34
C GLU A 59 -7.26 -10.81 -1.83
N HIS A 60 -8.30 -11.04 -2.63
CA HIS A 60 -8.20 -11.34 -4.05
C HIS A 60 -7.78 -10.13 -4.91
N LEU A 61 -7.84 -8.91 -4.34
CA LEU A 61 -7.47 -7.68 -5.03
C LEU A 61 -5.95 -7.57 -5.14
N LYS A 62 -5.47 -7.25 -6.34
CA LYS A 62 -4.06 -6.91 -6.59
C LYS A 62 -3.94 -5.39 -6.76
N VAL A 63 -3.59 -4.73 -5.68
CA VAL A 63 -3.48 -3.26 -5.62
C VAL A 63 -2.17 -2.84 -4.96
N SER A 64 -1.76 -1.61 -5.19
CA SER A 64 -0.62 -1.00 -4.53
C SER A 64 -0.75 0.52 -4.47
N SER A 65 0.19 1.15 -3.79
CA SER A 65 0.38 2.59 -3.88
C SER A 65 1.87 2.88 -4.02
N HIS A 66 2.23 4.09 -4.44
CA HIS A 66 3.63 4.49 -4.40
C HIS A 66 4.14 4.59 -2.96
N LEU A 67 3.37 5.24 -2.10
CA LEU A 67 3.72 5.51 -0.71
C LEU A 67 2.55 5.27 0.24
N LEU A 68 2.86 4.79 1.44
CA LEU A 68 2.00 4.89 2.63
C LEU A 68 2.69 5.79 3.66
N ILE A 69 1.98 6.83 4.12
CA ILE A 69 2.40 7.65 5.25
C ILE A 69 1.59 7.21 6.48
N LYS A 70 2.24 6.53 7.42
CA LYS A 70 1.60 6.06 8.66
C LYS A 70 1.33 7.23 9.62
N ARG A 71 0.43 7.02 10.58
CA ARG A 71 0.04 8.03 11.59
C ARG A 71 1.20 8.55 12.43
N ASN A 72 2.24 7.75 12.62
CA ASN A 72 3.46 8.14 13.33
C ASN A 72 4.49 8.87 12.44
N GLY A 73 4.14 9.18 11.18
CA GLY A 73 5.03 9.81 10.21
C GLY A 73 6.00 8.86 9.49
N THR A 74 5.93 7.54 9.73
CA THR A 74 6.74 6.56 8.96
C THR A 74 6.27 6.57 7.51
N VAL A 75 7.22 6.65 6.57
CA VAL A 75 6.95 6.55 5.14
C VAL A 75 7.38 5.17 4.66
N VAL A 76 6.46 4.44 4.05
CA VAL A 76 6.72 3.15 3.40
C VAL A 76 6.57 3.32 1.88
N GLN A 77 7.57 2.92 1.11
CA GLN A 77 7.53 2.93 -0.35
C GLN A 77 7.38 1.52 -0.90
N PHE A 78 6.39 1.31 -1.77
CA PHE A 78 6.11 -0.01 -2.39
C PHE A 78 6.47 -0.06 -3.87
N VAL A 79 6.22 1.02 -4.61
CA VAL A 79 6.43 1.08 -6.07
C VAL A 79 7.22 2.34 -6.41
N GLN A 80 8.21 2.21 -7.28
CA GLN A 80 9.00 3.34 -7.77
C GLN A 80 8.10 4.38 -8.46
N PHE A 81 8.40 5.67 -8.31
CA PHE A 81 7.56 6.71 -8.94
C PHE A 81 7.57 6.62 -10.47
N ALA A 82 8.67 6.12 -11.05
CA ALA A 82 8.78 5.93 -12.49
C ALA A 82 7.86 4.81 -13.03
N ASP A 83 7.38 3.92 -12.18
CA ASP A 83 6.42 2.88 -12.54
C ASP A 83 4.97 3.35 -12.30
N LYS A 84 4.01 2.52 -12.69
CA LYS A 84 2.59 2.72 -12.43
C LYS A 84 2.15 1.72 -11.36
N ALA A 85 1.94 2.21 -10.13
CA ALA A 85 1.21 1.50 -9.08
C ALA A 85 -0.25 1.29 -9.50
N TRP A 86 -0.93 0.31 -8.89
CA TRP A 86 -2.29 -0.11 -9.27
C TRP A 86 -3.33 0.32 -8.26
#